data_AF-Q4ZSN4-F1
#
_entry.id   AF-Q4ZSN4-F1
#
_cell.length_a   1.000
_cell.length_b   1.000
_cell.length_c   1.000
_cell.angle_alpha   90.00
_cell.angle_beta   90.00
_cell.angle_gamma   90.00
#
_symmetry.space_group_name_H-M   'P 1'
#
loop_
_entity.id
_entity.type
_entity.pdbx_description
1 polymer ?
#
loop_
_entity_poly.entity_id
_entity_poly.type
_entity_poly.pdbx_seq_one_letter_code
_entity_poly.pdbx_strand_id
1 'polypeptide(L)'
;MKPGFEIGILSVALPLAFCLLYLAGRQLRTFAAWADNTDRPKERAKAYLVMLAILGFVAGSMMQPLYDRTSDCSAVGQALIPCLFNSAH
;
A
#
# COMPACT_ATOMS: atom_id res chain seq x y z
N MET A 1 -23.82 -8.15 -0.90
CA MET A 1 -22.46 -7.56 -0.97
C MET A 1 -22.02 -7.24 0.44
N LYS A 2 -21.07 -8.00 0.98
CA LYS A 2 -20.47 -7.69 2.29
C LYS A 2 -19.61 -6.44 2.08
N PRO A 3 -19.77 -5.36 2.87
CA PRO A 3 -19.02 -4.13 2.63
C PRO A 3 -17.53 -4.47 2.69
N GLY A 4 -16.83 -4.27 1.57
CA GLY A 4 -15.45 -4.69 1.33
C GLY A 4 -14.42 -3.84 2.07
N PHE A 5 -14.59 -3.74 3.39
CA PHE A 5 -13.72 -3.03 4.29
C PHE A 5 -13.40 -3.97 5.45
N GLU A 6 -12.27 -4.65 5.34
CA GLU A 6 -11.72 -5.46 6.41
C GLU A 6 -10.45 -4.77 6.92
N ILE A 7 -10.26 -4.77 8.24
CA ILE A 7 -9.06 -4.23 8.90
C ILE A 7 -8.21 -5.42 9.30
N GLY A 8 -6.97 -5.45 8.82
CA GLY A 8 -6.07 -6.60 8.90
C GLY A 8 -4.71 -6.24 8.32
N ILE A 9 -3.87 -7.24 8.07
CA ILE A 9 -2.42 -7.01 7.88
C ILE A 9 -2.13 -6.00 6.76
N LEU A 10 -2.88 -6.03 5.66
CA LEU A 10 -2.68 -5.09 4.55
C LEU A 10 -3.08 -3.65 4.88
N SER A 11 -4.10 -3.39 5.72
CA SER A 11 -4.43 -2.02 6.16
C SER A 11 -3.30 -1.33 6.93
N VAL A 12 -2.36 -2.09 7.50
CA VAL A 12 -1.19 -1.54 8.23
C VAL A 12 0.08 -1.66 7.40
N ALA A 13 0.25 -2.77 6.68
CA ALA A 13 1.43 -3.03 5.86
C ALA A 13 1.54 -2.09 4.65
N LEU A 14 0.44 -1.82 3.93
CA LEU A 14 0.45 -0.88 2.80
C LEU A 14 0.86 0.54 3.23
N PRO A 15 0.22 1.18 4.22
CA PRO A 15 0.59 2.53 4.61
C PRO A 15 2.01 2.61 5.16
N LEU A 16 2.50 1.59 5.88
CA LEU A 16 3.91 1.51 6.26
C LEU A 16 4.83 1.45 5.03
N ALA A 17 4.52 0.60 4.05
CA ALA A 17 5.30 0.49 2.82
C ALA A 17 5.32 1.84 2.05
N PHE A 18 4.18 2.51 1.92
CA PHE A 18 4.11 3.84 1.29
C PHE A 18 4.91 4.89 2.06
N CYS A 19 4.86 4.90 3.40
CA CYS A 19 5.68 5.80 4.21
C CYS A 19 7.17 5.55 4.02
N LEU A 20 7.59 4.28 4.03
CA LEU A 20 8.99 3.89 3.84
C LEU A 20 9.49 4.25 2.43
N LEU A 21 8.69 3.99 1.40
CA LEU A 21 9.00 4.37 0.01
C LEU A 21 9.15 5.89 -0.13
N TYR A 22 8.27 6.67 0.49
CA TYR A 22 8.39 8.14 0.49
C TYR A 22 9.67 8.60 1.19
N LEU A 23 10.00 8.04 2.35
CA LEU A 23 11.23 8.37 3.06
C LEU A 23 12.48 7.99 2.23
N ALA A 24 12.50 6.82 1.62
CA ALA A 24 13.58 6.40 0.73
C ALA A 24 13.73 7.35 -0.47
N GLY A 25 12.63 7.70 -1.13
CA GLY A 25 12.61 8.67 -2.22
C GLY A 25 13.09 10.06 -1.79
N ARG A 26 12.73 10.49 -0.58
CA ARG A 26 13.21 11.76 -0.01
C ARG A 26 14.71 11.75 0.24
N GLN A 27 15.27 10.64 0.73
CA GLN A 27 16.71 10.50 0.91
C GLN A 27 17.44 10.54 -0.43
N LEU A 28 16.90 9.85 -1.46
CA LEU A 28 17.44 9.91 -2.82
C LEU A 28 17.43 11.33 -3.38
N ARG A 29 16.33 12.09 -3.24
CA ARG A 29 16.28 13.50 -3.67
C ARG A 29 17.23 14.40 -2.90
N THR A 30 17.42 14.14 -1.61
CA THR A 30 18.37 14.89 -0.78
C THR A 30 19.81 14.61 -1.20
N PHE A 31 20.12 13.35 -1.53
CA PHE A 31 21.43 12.95 -2.05
C PHE A 31 21.67 13.53 -3.44
N ALA A 32 20.67 13.51 -4.33
CA ALA A 32 20.74 14.14 -5.64
C ALA A 32 20.98 15.65 -5.53
N ALA A 33 20.22 16.34 -4.67
CA ALA A 33 20.43 17.78 -4.43
C ALA A 33 21.82 18.08 -3.86
N TRP A 34 22.36 17.20 -3.00
CA TRP A 34 23.73 17.31 -2.52
C TRP A 34 24.76 17.12 -3.66
N ALA A 35 24.56 16.14 -4.54
CA ALA A 35 25.43 15.90 -5.68
C ALA A 35 25.43 17.07 -6.68
N ASP A 36 24.26 17.66 -6.91
CA ASP A 36 24.07 18.80 -7.82
C ASP A 36 24.39 20.16 -7.17
N ASN A 37 24.79 20.16 -5.88
CA ASN A 37 25.05 21.38 -5.10
C ASN A 37 23.86 22.36 -5.08
N THR A 38 22.64 21.82 -5.11
CA THR A 38 21.37 22.55 -5.10
C THR A 38 20.70 22.51 -3.72
N ASP A 39 19.70 23.39 -3.54
CA ASP A 39 18.93 23.44 -2.30
C ASP A 39 18.20 22.12 -2.01
N ARG A 40 18.26 21.68 -0.75
CA ARG A 40 17.54 20.50 -0.28
C ARG A 40 16.03 20.68 -0.42
N PRO A 41 15.27 19.60 -0.65
CA PRO A 41 13.82 19.67 -0.75
C PRO A 41 13.20 20.24 0.54
N LYS A 42 12.56 21.42 0.42
CA LYS A 42 11.84 22.14 1.51
C LYS A 42 10.42 21.61 1.76
N GLU A 43 10.11 20.42 1.24
CA GLU A 43 8.79 19.80 1.37
C GLU A 43 8.41 19.58 2.84
N ARG A 44 7.12 19.77 3.18
CA ARG A 44 6.55 19.43 4.49
C ARG A 44 6.38 17.91 4.61
N ALA A 45 7.48 17.19 4.79
CA ALA A 45 7.50 15.72 4.81
C ALA A 45 6.48 15.08 5.77
N LYS A 46 6.22 15.71 6.92
CA LYS A 46 5.20 15.23 7.87
C LYS A 46 3.79 15.26 7.29
N ALA A 47 3.44 16.28 6.50
CA ALA A 47 2.12 16.38 5.87
C ALA A 47 1.94 15.30 4.78
N TYR A 48 2.97 15.06 3.98
CA TYR A 48 2.96 13.99 2.98
C TYR A 48 2.87 12.60 3.61
N LEU A 49 3.58 12.36 4.71
CA LEU A 49 3.49 11.10 5.45
C LEU A 49 2.08 10.84 5.99
N VAL A 50 1.42 11.87 6.54
CA VAL A 50 0.03 11.73 7.03
C VAL A 50 -0.91 11.41 5.87
N MET A 51 -0.79 12.13 4.74
CA MET A 51 -1.60 11.86 3.55
C MET A 51 -1.38 10.45 2.99
N LEU A 52 -0.13 10.01 2.89
CA LEU A 52 0.21 8.66 2.42
C LEU A 52 -0.25 7.57 3.39
N ALA A 53 -0.20 7.82 4.70
CA ALA A 53 -0.71 6.90 5.70
C ALA A 53 -2.23 6.73 5.57
N ILE A 54 -2.98 7.83 5.38
CA ILE A 54 -4.44 7.78 5.17
C ILE A 54 -4.76 7.05 3.87
N LEU A 55 -4.10 7.41 2.76
CA LEU A 55 -4.32 6.76 1.47
C LEU A 55 -3.94 5.28 1.50
N GLY A 56 -2.81 4.94 2.11
CA GLY A 56 -2.36 3.56 2.26
C GLY A 56 -3.29 2.73 3.14
N PHE A 57 -3.85 3.32 4.20
CA PHE A 57 -4.83 2.66 5.06
C PHE A 57 -6.13 2.38 4.29
N VAL A 58 -6.67 3.38 3.58
CA VAL A 58 -7.88 3.21 2.75
C VAL A 58 -7.63 2.18 1.64
N ALA A 59 -6.54 2.29 0.88
CA ALA A 59 -6.21 1.34 -0.16
C ALA A 59 -5.98 -0.08 0.39
N GLY A 60 -5.27 -0.20 1.51
CA GLY A 60 -5.04 -1.47 2.20
C GLY A 60 -6.33 -2.14 2.64
N SER A 61 -7.23 -1.38 3.28
CA SER A 61 -8.54 -1.89 3.73
C SER A 61 -9.46 -2.35 2.58
N MET A 62 -9.34 -1.74 1.39
CA MET A 62 -10.07 -2.16 0.19
C MET A 62 -9.45 -3.39 -0.49
N MET A 63 -8.12 -3.53 -0.43
CA MET A 63 -7.42 -4.68 -1.01
C MET A 63 -7.45 -5.93 -0.13
N GLN A 64 -7.68 -5.76 1.18
CA GLN A 64 -7.80 -6.87 2.13
C GLN A 64 -8.76 -7.99 1.74
N PRO A 65 -10.05 -7.71 1.44
CA PRO A 65 -10.97 -8.78 1.08
C PRO A 65 -10.54 -9.51 -0.20
N LEU A 66 -9.85 -8.84 -1.12
CA LEU A 66 -9.30 -9.48 -2.31
C LEU A 66 -8.14 -10.41 -1.97
N TYR A 67 -7.28 -10.00 -1.03
CA TYR A 67 -6.16 -10.80 -0.55
C TYR A 67 -6.64 -12.05 0.21
N ASP A 68 -7.62 -11.91 1.10
CA ASP A 68 -8.14 -13.02 1.89
C ASP A 68 -8.81 -14.07 0.97
N ARG A 69 -9.55 -13.61 -0.06
CA ARG A 69 -10.08 -14.49 -1.12
C ARG A 69 -8.97 -15.19 -1.89
N THR A 70 -7.88 -14.49 -2.19
CA THR A 70 -6.75 -15.06 -2.91
C THR A 70 -6.02 -16.11 -2.08
N SER A 71 -5.83 -15.88 -0.77
CA SER A 71 -5.23 -16.87 0.13
C SER A 71 -6.10 -18.11 0.29
N ASP A 72 -7.42 -17.95 0.40
CA ASP A 72 -8.36 -19.08 0.47
C ASP A 72 -8.30 -19.91 -0.82
N CYS A 73 -8.33 -19.25 -1.99
CA CYS A 73 -8.22 -19.92 -3.29
C CYS A 73 -6.87 -20.67 -3.46
N SER A 74 -5.78 -20.08 -2.98
CA SER A 74 -4.46 -20.70 -3.00
C SER A 74 -4.36 -21.91 -2.06
N ALA A 75 -5.03 -21.87 -0.90
CA ALA A 75 -5.05 -22.99 0.05
C ALA A 75 -5.79 -24.22 -0.49
N VAL A 76 -6.77 -24.02 -1.37
CA VAL A 76 -7.53 -25.10 -2.03
C VAL A 76 -6.85 -25.61 -3.31
N GLY A 77 -5.70 -25.04 -3.69
CA GLY A 77 -4.91 -25.47 -4.86
C GLY A 77 -5.59 -25.19 -6.21
N GLN A 78 -6.61 -24.32 -6.24
CA GLN A 78 -7.29 -23.93 -7.46
C GLN A 78 -6.56 -22.79 -8.16
N ALA A 79 -6.70 -22.69 -9.49
CA ALA A 79 -6.18 -21.56 -10.23
C ALA A 79 -6.84 -20.25 -9.72
N LEU A 80 -6.01 -19.24 -9.43
CA LEU A 80 -6.45 -17.98 -8.81
C LEU A 80 -7.60 -17.32 -9.59
N ILE A 81 -7.47 -17.25 -10.92
CA ILE A 81 -8.40 -16.54 -11.80
C ILE A 81 -9.81 -17.14 -11.70
N PRO A 82 -10.05 -18.46 -11.94
CA PRO A 82 -11.39 -19.00 -11.81
C PRO A 82 -11.95 -18.90 -10.39
N CYS A 83 -11.13 -19.00 -9.34
CA CYS A 83 -11.64 -18.93 -7.96
C CYS A 83 -12.08 -17.51 -7.54
N LEU A 84 -11.37 -16.47 -8.01
CA LEU A 84 -11.73 -15.07 -7.80
C LEU A 84 -12.99 -14.65 -8.58
N PHE A 85 -13.23 -15.22 -9.77
CA PHE A 85 -14.39 -14.87 -10.61
C PHE A 85 -15.60 -15.82 -10.46
N ASN A 86 -15.41 -17.06 -9.99
CA ASN A 86 -16.48 -18.06 -9.82
C ASN A 86 -17.07 -18.10 -8.39
N SER A 87 -16.51 -17.33 -7.45
CA SER A 87 -17.09 -17.13 -6.11
C SER A 87 -18.23 -16.10 -6.08
N ALA A 88 -18.74 -15.71 -7.26
CA ALA A 88 -19.88 -14.82 -7.46
C ALA A 88 -21.24 -15.55 -7.51
N HIS A 89 -21.31 -16.80 -7.05
CA HIS A 89 -22.55 -17.55 -6.81
C HIS A 89 -22.91 -17.61 -5.33
#